data_AF-A0A5K1EWD2-F1
#
_entry.id   AF-A0A5K1EWD2-F1
#
_cell.length_a   1.000
_cell.length_b   1.000
_cell.length_c   1.000
_cell.angle_alpha   90.00
_cell.angle_beta   90.00
_cell.angle_gamma   90.00
#
_symmetry.space_group_name_H-M   'P 1'
#
loop_
_entity.id
_entity.type
_entity.pdbx_description
1 polymer ?
#
loop_
_entity_poly.entity_id
_entity_poly.type
_entity_poly.pdbx_seq_one_letter_code
_entity_poly.pdbx_strand_id
1 'polypeptide(L)' 'MPGSKYEHIDVRGNDFEVIPFGAGRRICPGMSMGISMVQLMVAALVHGFDWELPA' A
#
# COMPACT_ATOMS: atom_id res chain seq x y z
N MET A 1 3.32 -0.08 -11.84
CA MET A 1 4.03 0.56 -12.98
C MET A 1 3.73 -0.29 -14.20
N PRO A 2 3.23 0.28 -15.30
CA PRO A 2 2.95 -0.49 -16.51
C PRO A 2 4.24 -1.18 -17.00
N GLY A 3 4.20 -2.50 -17.24
CA GLY A 3 5.35 -3.27 -17.70
C GLY A 3 6.33 -3.74 -16.62
N SER A 4 6.03 -3.55 -15.32
CA SER A 4 6.83 -4.18 -14.26
C SER A 4 6.28 -5.57 -13.93
N LYS A 5 7.14 -6.47 -13.42
CA LYS A 5 6.71 -7.78 -12.89
C LYS A 5 5.69 -7.70 -11.73
N TYR A 6 5.40 -6.48 -11.27
CA TYR A 6 4.52 -6.17 -10.14
C TYR A 6 3.17 -5.57 -10.57
N GLU A 7 2.86 -5.56 -11.87
CA GLU A 7 1.69 -4.91 -12.45
C GLU A 7 0.35 -5.45 -11.90
N HIS A 8 0.33 -6.71 -11.44
CA HIS A 8 -0.87 -7.37 -10.94
C HIS A 8 -0.75 -7.91 -9.51
N ILE A 9 0.20 -7.40 -8.71
CA ILE A 9 0.37 -7.89 -7.32
C ILE A 9 -0.83 -7.51 -6.45
N ASP A 10 -1.35 -8.53 -5.75
CA ASP A 10 -2.37 -8.43 -4.71
C ASP A 10 -1.77 -8.46 -3.30
N VAL A 11 -1.81 -7.31 -2.63
CA VAL A 11 -1.36 -7.12 -1.25
C VAL A 11 -2.30 -7.74 -0.20
N ARG A 12 -3.42 -8.35 -0.62
CA ARG A 12 -4.42 -8.97 0.27
C ARG A 12 -4.04 -10.39 0.70
N GLY A 13 -2.81 -10.82 0.42
CA GLY A 13 -2.28 -12.12 0.85
C GLY A 13 -2.60 -13.28 -0.09
N ASN A 14 -3.00 -12.98 -1.34
CA ASN A 14 -3.10 -13.98 -2.40
C ASN A 14 -1.77 -14.16 -3.16
N ASP A 15 -0.92 -13.13 -3.18
CA ASP A 15 0.41 -13.19 -3.77
C ASP A 15 1.51 -13.28 -2.71
N PHE A 16 2.21 -14.42 -2.66
CA PHE A 16 3.22 -14.68 -1.64
C PHE A 16 4.56 -13.96 -1.87
N GLU A 17 4.74 -13.29 -3.01
CA GLU A 17 5.88 -12.36 -3.20
C GLU A 17 5.74 -11.12 -2.29
N VAL A 18 4.51 -10.77 -1.86
CA VAL A 18 4.22 -9.57 -1.05
C VAL A 18 3.10 -9.84 -0.02
N ILE A 19 3.47 -9.98 1.26
CA ILE A 19 2.53 -10.26 2.38
C ILE A 19 2.64 -9.24 3.54
N PRO A 20 2.46 -7.93 3.30
CA PRO A 20 2.66 -6.89 4.32
C PRO A 20 1.75 -7.03 5.54
N PHE A 21 0.60 -7.68 5.36
CA PHE A 21 -0.40 -7.94 6.41
C PHE A 21 -0.51 -9.44 6.75
N GLY A 22 0.44 -10.27 6.29
CA GLY A 22 0.34 -11.73 6.36
C GLY A 22 -0.63 -12.32 5.35
N ALA A 23 -0.95 -13.61 5.50
CA ALA A 23 -1.83 -14.35 4.61
C ALA A 23 -2.65 -15.43 5.35
N GLY A 24 -3.72 -15.91 4.73
CA GLY A 24 -4.52 -17.04 5.22
C GLY A 24 -5.27 -16.77 6.53
N ARG A 25 -5.46 -17.81 7.35
CA ARG A 25 -6.29 -17.76 8.58
C ARG A 25 -5.78 -16.82 9.67
N ARG A 26 -4.51 -16.42 9.62
CA ARG A 26 -3.85 -15.55 10.61
C ARG A 26 -3.47 -14.20 10.02
N ILE A 27 -4.14 -13.80 8.94
CA ILE A 27 -3.95 -12.50 8.32
C ILE A 27 -4.30 -11.37 9.30
N CYS A 28 -3.62 -10.23 9.18
CA CYS A 28 -3.84 -9.09 10.05
C CYS A 28 -5.32 -8.63 9.95
N PRO A 29 -6.07 -8.64 11.06
CA PRO A 29 -7.48 -8.21 11.04
C PRO A 29 -7.62 -6.72 10.73
N GLY A 30 -6.54 -5.94 10.89
CA GLY A 30 -6.48 -4.51 10.58
C GLY A 30 -6.07 -4.18 9.14
N MET A 31 -5.96 -5.16 8.23
CA MET A 31 -5.50 -4.93 6.85
C MET A 31 -6.27 -3.80 6.15
N SER A 32 -7.60 -3.88 6.14
CA SER A 32 -8.46 -2.90 5.46
C SER A 32 -8.25 -1.49 6.02
N MET A 33 -8.12 -1.37 7.35
CA MET A 33 -7.84 -0.10 8.01
C MET A 33 -6.46 0.43 7.61
N GLY A 34 -5.43 -0.43 7.60
CA GLY A 34 -4.09 -0.05 7.20
C GLY A 34 -4.02 0.48 5.78
N ILE A 35 -4.68 -0.20 4.82
CA ILE A 35 -4.76 0.25 3.43
C ILE A 35 -5.44 1.60 3.32
N SER A 36 -6.62 1.77 3.95
CA SER A 36 -7.34 3.04 3.94
C SER A 36 -6.54 4.17 4.59
N MET A 37 -5.84 3.89 5.69
CA MET A 37 -5.01 4.88 6.38
C MET A 37 -3.85 5.35 5.50
N VAL A 38 -3.15 4.43 4.83
CA VAL A 38 -2.06 4.79 3.90
C VAL A 38 -2.59 5.63 2.75
N GLN A 39 -3.70 5.24 2.13
CA GLN A 39 -4.33 6.01 1.05
C GLN A 39 -4.72 7.42 1.50
N LEU A 40 -5.34 7.54 2.68
CA LEU A 40 -5.75 8.83 3.24
C LEU A 40 -4.55 9.71 3.58
N MET A 41 -3.54 9.16 4.26
CA MET A 41 -2.33 9.90 4.61
C MET A 41 -1.61 10.40 3.37
N VAL A 42 -1.43 9.55 2.36
CA VAL A 42 -0.81 9.94 1.09
C VAL A 42 -1.62 11.03 0.40
N ALA A 43 -2.95 10.89 0.33
CA ALA A 43 -3.80 11.94 -0.24
C ALA A 43 -3.68 13.26 0.53
N ALA A 44 -3.72 13.22 1.85
CA ALA A 44 -3.56 14.41 2.69
C ALA A 44 -2.19 15.07 2.50
N LEU A 45 -1.13 14.29 2.39
CA LEU A 45 0.24 14.76 2.16
C LEU A 45 0.39 15.40 0.78
N VAL A 46 -0.12 14.76 -0.27
CA VAL A 46 -0.05 15.26 -1.65
C VAL A 46 -0.90 16.53 -1.84
N HIS A 47 -2.05 16.62 -1.19
CA HIS A 47 -2.93 17.79 -1.31
C HIS A 47 -2.59 18.93 -0.33
N GLY A 48 -1.96 18.62 0.80
CA GLY A 48 -1.72 19.57 1.88
C GLY A 48 -0.39 20.32 1.82
N PHE A 49 0.53 19.92 0.95
CA PHE A 49 1.88 20.50 0.87
C PHE A 49 2.32 20.68 -0.58
N ASP A 50 3.07 21.75 -0.82
CA ASP A 50 3.86 21.91 -2.04
C ASP A 50 5.22 21.23 -1.83
N TRP A 51 5.48 20.18 -2.61
CA TRP A 51 6.67 19.36 -2.46
C TRP A 51 7.79 19.86 -3.37
N GLU A 52 8.91 20.25 -2.76
CA GLU A 52 10.13 20.64 -3.47
C GLU A 52 11.32 19.86 -2.92
N LEU A 53 12.28 19.54 -3.78
CA LEU A 53 13.54 18.94 -3.37
C LEU A 53 14.48 20.06 -2.88
N PRO A 54 15.14 19.91 -1.72
CA PRO A 54 16.18 20.84 -1.30
C PRO A 54 17.36 20.80 -2.28
N ALA A 55 18.02 21.96 -2.45
CA ALA A 55 19.18 22.16 -3.33
C ALA A 55 20.47 21.55 -2.77
#